data_AF-A0AAE3HIG0-F1
#
_entry.id   AF-A0AAE3HIG0-F1
#
_cell.length_a   1.000
_cell.length_b   1.000
_cell.length_c   1.000
_cell.angle_alpha   90.00
_cell.angle_beta   90.00
_cell.angle_gamma   90.00
#
_symmetry.space_group_name_H-M   'P 1'
#
loop_
_entity.id
_entity.type
_entity.pdbx_description
1 polymer ?
#
loop_
_entity_poly.entity_id
_entity_poly.type
_entity_poly.pdbx_seq_one_letter_code
_entity_poly.pdbx_strand_id
1 'polypeptide(L)' 'MMDIIEKENLDIEIINLSKQREYISTILEIGGKMQVPMLSIDGKGMYESMDIMNWIEENIESIRK' A
#
# COMPACT_ATOMS: atom_id res chain seq x y z
N MET A 1 -6.81 -4.45 -6.69
CA MET A 1 -5.55 -4.27 -5.94
C MET A 1 -4.91 -5.60 -5.58
N MET A 2 -5.53 -6.49 -4.79
CA MET A 2 -4.90 -7.80 -4.49
C MET A 2 -4.61 -8.60 -5.76
N ASP A 3 -5.57 -8.64 -6.69
CA ASP A 3 -5.46 -9.39 -7.94
C ASP A 3 -4.26 -8.96 -8.80
N ILE A 4 -3.93 -7.66 -8.85
CA ILE A 4 -2.80 -7.19 -9.66
C ILE A 4 -1.47 -7.51 -8.98
N ILE A 5 -1.40 -7.41 -7.65
CA ILE A 5 -0.20 -7.76 -6.88
C ILE A 5 0.14 -9.24 -7.08
N GLU A 6 -0.86 -10.12 -6.97
CA GLU A 6 -0.69 -11.56 -7.17
C GLU A 6 -0.41 -11.91 -8.63
N LYS A 7 -1.14 -11.32 -9.58
CA LYS A 7 -0.98 -11.59 -11.02
C LYS A 7 0.37 -11.15 -11.56
N GLU A 8 0.85 -10.00 -11.12
CA GLU A 8 2.09 -9.39 -11.60
C GLU A 8 3.31 -9.75 -10.74
N ASN A 9 3.11 -10.56 -9.68
CA ASN A 9 4.13 -11.02 -8.75
C ASN A 9 4.99 -9.86 -8.20
N LEU A 10 4.30 -8.79 -7.76
CA LEU A 10 4.93 -7.56 -7.29
C LEU A 10 5.58 -7.78 -5.91
N ASP A 11 6.78 -7.23 -5.70
CA ASP A 11 7.48 -7.27 -4.41
C ASP A 11 6.95 -6.15 -3.50
N ILE A 12 5.71 -6.31 -3.01
CA ILE A 12 5.05 -5.35 -2.10
C ILE A 12 4.73 -6.03 -0.77
N GLU A 13 5.10 -5.37 0.34
CA GLU A 13 4.68 -5.80 1.67
C GLU A 13 3.20 -5.45 1.92
N ILE A 14 2.39 -6.47 2.20
CA ILE A 14 0.97 -6.30 2.52
C ILE A 14 0.76 -6.45 4.02
N ILE A 15 0.41 -5.35 4.69
CA ILE A 15 0.12 -5.32 6.12
C ILE A 15 -1.39 -5.44 6.34
N ASN A 16 -1.81 -6.40 7.17
CA ASN A 16 -3.21 -6.53 7.57
C ASN A 16 -3.42 -6.02 9.00
N LEU A 17 -3.95 -4.80 9.13
CA LEU A 17 -4.13 -4.14 10.43
C LEU A 17 -5.08 -4.84 11.39
N SER A 18 -6.00 -5.67 10.88
CA SER A 18 -6.86 -6.45 11.77
C SER A 18 -6.06 -7.49 12.58
N LYS A 19 -4.95 -7.96 12.02
CA LYS A 19 -4.06 -8.96 12.63
C LYS A 19 -2.82 -8.31 13.24
N GLN A 20 -2.27 -7.28 12.61
CA GLN A 20 -1.00 -6.66 12.98
C GLN A 20 -1.22 -5.23 13.51
N ARG A 21 -1.89 -5.14 14.67
CA ARG A 21 -2.23 -3.84 15.29
C ARG A 21 -1.00 -3.01 15.70
N GLU A 22 0.17 -3.63 15.78
CA GLU A 22 1.45 -2.93 16.05
C GLU A 22 1.78 -1.85 15.01
N TYR A 23 1.33 -2.01 13.76
CA TYR A 23 1.56 -1.04 12.69
C TYR A 23 0.61 0.16 12.71
N ILE A 24 -0.35 0.21 13.65
CA ILE A 24 -1.26 1.36 13.78
C ILE A 24 -0.46 2.66 14.02
N SER A 25 0.56 2.62 14.88
CA SER A 25 1.41 3.78 15.16
C SER A 25 2.12 4.26 13.89
N THR A 26 2.70 3.34 13.12
CA THR A 26 3.38 3.62 11.85
C THR A 26 2.43 4.24 10.82
N ILE A 27 1.19 3.75 10.74
CA ILE A 27 0.18 4.30 9.83
C ILE A 27 -0.23 5.72 10.22
N LEU A 28 -0.40 5.97 11.52
CA LEU A 28 -0.68 7.31 12.01
C LEU A 28 0.49 8.27 11.76
N GLU A 29 1.73 7.79 11.85
CA GLU A 29 2.92 8.59 11.57
C GLU A 29 3.07 8.92 10.07
N ILE A 30 2.93 7.93 9.19
CA ILE A 30 3.12 8.08 7.74
C ILE A 30 1.95 8.82 7.08
N GLY A 31 0.73 8.52 7.51
CA GLY A 31 -0.48 8.95 6.81
C GLY A 31 -1.42 9.83 7.62
N GLY A 32 -1.19 9.98 8.93
CA GLY A 32 -1.97 10.86 9.81
C GLY A 32 -3.35 10.33 10.19
N LYS A 33 -3.82 9.23 9.60
CA LYS A 33 -5.14 8.64 9.84
C LYS A 33 -5.16 7.12 9.69
N MET A 34 -5.99 6.46 10.50
CA MET A 34 -6.26 5.01 10.38
C MET A 34 -7.27 4.71 9.26
N GLN A 35 -7.00 5.18 8.05
CA GLN A 35 -7.82 4.86 6.88
C GLN A 35 -7.13 3.77 6.05
N VAL A 36 -7.93 2.80 5.58
CA VAL A 36 -7.50 1.77 4.63
C VAL A 36 -8.47 1.72 3.45
N PRO A 37 -8.05 1.34 2.24
CA PRO A 37 -6.67 0.99 1.85
C PRO A 37 -5.72 2.20 1.91
N MET A 38 -4.44 1.94 2.18
CA MET A 38 -3.38 2.95 2.15
C MET A 38 -2.13 2.34 1.52
N LEU A 39 -1.50 3.12 0.63
CA LEU A 39 -0.19 2.81 0.06
C LEU A 39 0.83 3.80 0.60
N SER A 40 1.92 3.30 1.17
CA SER A 40 3.04 4.13 1.64
C SER A 40 4.09 4.24 0.54
N ILE A 41 4.33 5.46 0.06
CA ILE A 41 5.35 5.77 -0.95
C ILE A 41 6.22 6.89 -0.41
N ASP A 42 7.55 6.68 -0.33
CA ASP A 42 8.51 7.67 0.15
C ASP A 42 8.12 8.33 1.50
N GLY A 43 7.59 7.52 2.42
CA GLY A 43 7.16 7.99 3.74
C GLY A 43 5.87 8.82 3.74
N LYS A 44 5.11 8.82 2.64
CA LYS A 44 3.79 9.47 2.53
C LYS A 44 2.69 8.44 2.26
N GLY A 45 1.57 8.57 2.98
CA GLY A 45 0.38 7.75 2.76
C GLY A 45 -0.52 8.27 1.65
N MET A 46 -0.79 7.44 0.64
CA MET A 46 -1.82 7.64 -0.38
C MET A 46 -3.06 6.81 -0.02
N TYR A 47 -4.25 7.39 -0.14
CA TYR A 47 -5.50 6.81 0.38
C TYR A 47 -6.58 6.56 -0.67
N GLU A 48 -6.57 7.31 -1.76
CA GLU A 48 -7.59 7.19 -2.80
C GLU A 48 -7.37 5.91 -3.58
N SER A 49 -8.33 4.98 -3.52
CA SER A 49 -8.19 3.64 -4.08
C SER A 49 -7.88 3.64 -5.59
N MET A 50 -8.41 4.62 -6.32
CA MET A 50 -8.12 4.79 -7.75
C MET A 50 -6.69 5.28 -7.99
N ASP A 51 -6.22 6.25 -7.20
CA ASP A 51 -4.84 6.76 -7.32
C ASP A 51 -3.83 5.69 -6.94
N ILE A 52 -4.12 4.88 -5.91
CA ILE A 52 -3.30 3.74 -5.53
C ILE A 52 -3.21 2.72 -6.68
N MET A 53 -4.33 2.40 -7.32
CA MET A 53 -4.35 1.48 -8.48
C MET A 53 -3.52 2.03 -9.64
N ASN A 54 -3.78 3.29 -10.03
CA ASN A 54 -3.05 3.95 -11.11
C ASN A 54 -1.54 3.97 -10.83
N TRP A 55 -1.14 4.34 -9.61
CA TRP A 55 0.26 4.37 -9.22
C TRP A 55 0.90 2.99 -9.31
N ILE A 56 0.23 1.95 -8.82
CA ILE A 56 0.71 0.57 -8.92
C ILE A 56 0.91 0.21 -10.40
N GLU A 57 -0.10 0.43 -11.25
CA GLU A 57 -0.06 0.12 -12.68
C GLU A 57 1.07 0.84 -13.42
N GLU A 58 1.27 2.13 -13.15
CA GLU A 58 2.34 2.93 -13.75
C GLU A 58 3.75 2.51 -13.28
N ASN A 59 3.86 1.93 -12.08
CA ASN A 59 5.13 1.56 -11.47
C ASN A 59 5.37 0.04 -11.42
N ILE A 60 4.53 -0.78 -12.08
CA ILE A 60 4.63 -2.25 -12.08
C ILE A 60 6.07 -2.71 -12.35
N GLU A 61 6.73 -2.19 -13.37
CA GLU A 61 8.07 -2.63 -13.76
C GLU A 61 9.15 -2.32 -12.71
N SER A 62 8.95 -1.27 -11.91
CA SER A 62 9.88 -0.91 -10.83
C SER A 62 9.67 -1.73 -9.55
N ILE A 63 8.47 -2.30 -9.39
CA ILE A 63 8.08 -3.08 -8.20
C ILE A 63 8.22 -4.58 -8.44
N ARG A 64 8.19 -5.03 -9.70
CA ARG A 64 8.43 -6.43 -10.07
C ARG A 64 9.81 -6.89 -9.58
N LYS A 65 9.84 -8.13 -9.11
CA LYS A 65 11.04 -8.82 -8.61
C LYS A 65 11.96 -9.29 -9.73
#